data_AF-A0A0J8U852-F1
#
_entry.id   AF-A0A0J8U852-F1
#
_cell.length_a   1.000
_cell.length_b   1.000
_cell.length_c   1.000
_cell.angle_alpha   90.00
_cell.angle_beta   90.00
_cell.angle_gamma   90.00
#
_symmetry.space_group_name_H-M   'P 1'
#
loop_
_entity.id
_entity.type
_entity.pdbx_description
1 polymer ?
#
loop_
_entity_poly.entity_id
_entity_poly.type
_entity_poly.pdbx_seq_one_letter_code
_entity_poly.pdbx_strand_id
1 'polypeptide(L)'
;MLAAAAEPLDGPLCAALGEVARVADAWLIPGSLCERGENGELFNTAPVFAPDGRLVASYRKVFPWRPFEQYTPGDRFVTVDIPDVGRLGLSICYDAWFPEVSRHLAWMGADVIVNVVKTTTDDRSQELVLARANSIVNQVFTVSVNCAGPIGKGRSIIVDPEGDVLREDSGDAPGVLYQSLDLGAVAAVRERGTAGTNRMWGQFGPSDRPIALPLYNGRIDPRSWSPSNRPAN
;
A
#
# COMPACT_ATOMS: atom_id res chain seq x y z
N MET A 1 -14.36 -10.16 20.56
CA MET A 1 -14.81 -8.98 19.78
C MET A 1 -14.23 -8.97 18.37
N LEU A 2 -12.90 -9.04 18.15
CA LEU A 2 -12.32 -9.08 16.79
C LEU A 2 -12.61 -10.39 16.03
N ALA A 3 -12.37 -11.54 16.67
CA ALA A 3 -12.64 -12.87 16.07
C ALA A 3 -14.14 -13.10 15.75
N ALA A 4 -15.03 -12.47 16.51
CA ALA A 4 -16.48 -12.58 16.32
C ALA A 4 -16.98 -11.80 15.10
N ALA A 5 -16.27 -10.74 14.71
CA ALA A 5 -16.56 -9.94 13.53
C ALA A 5 -15.75 -10.38 12.30
N ALA A 6 -14.92 -11.42 12.42
CA ALA A 6 -14.12 -11.93 11.33
C ALA A 6 -14.97 -12.76 10.38
N GLU A 7 -14.77 -12.58 9.07
CA GLU A 7 -15.48 -13.34 8.03
C GLU A 7 -14.47 -13.86 7.00
N PRO A 8 -14.72 -15.02 6.36
CA PRO A 8 -13.94 -15.44 5.22
C PRO A 8 -14.22 -14.53 4.01
N LEU A 9 -13.33 -14.51 3.02
CA LEU A 9 -13.47 -13.63 1.84
C LEU A 9 -14.61 -14.03 0.89
N ASP A 10 -15.16 -15.24 1.02
CA ASP A 10 -16.39 -15.68 0.35
C ASP A 10 -17.65 -15.46 1.21
N GLY A 11 -17.50 -14.77 2.33
CA GLY A 11 -18.57 -14.44 3.27
C GLY A 11 -19.52 -13.34 2.80
N PRO A 12 -20.63 -13.14 3.54
CA PRO A 12 -21.68 -12.19 3.16
C PRO A 12 -21.19 -10.74 3.07
N LEU A 13 -20.21 -10.32 3.89
CA LEU A 13 -19.63 -8.98 3.77
C LEU A 13 -18.98 -8.75 2.39
N CYS A 14 -18.15 -9.69 1.92
CA CYS A 14 -17.50 -9.55 0.62
C CYS A 14 -18.49 -9.66 -0.54
N ALA A 15 -19.53 -10.49 -0.41
CA ALA A 15 -20.62 -10.54 -1.39
C ALA A 15 -21.34 -9.19 -1.50
N ALA A 16 -21.65 -8.54 -0.37
CA ALA A 16 -22.27 -7.22 -0.36
C ALA A 16 -21.35 -6.13 -0.96
N LEU A 17 -20.05 -6.19 -0.68
CA LEU A 17 -19.07 -5.25 -1.26
C LEU A 17 -18.90 -5.45 -2.77
N GLY A 18 -18.93 -6.69 -3.25
CA GLY A 18 -18.95 -6.99 -4.68
C GLY A 18 -20.18 -6.40 -5.37
N GLU A 19 -21.36 -6.50 -4.73
CA GLU A 19 -22.58 -5.87 -5.26
C GLU A 19 -22.47 -4.34 -5.33
N VAL A 20 -21.82 -3.70 -4.34
CA VAL A 20 -21.52 -2.25 -4.40
C VAL A 20 -20.65 -1.91 -5.61
N ALA A 21 -19.58 -2.66 -5.85
CA ALA A 21 -18.72 -2.47 -7.02
C ALA A 21 -19.50 -2.62 -8.34
N ARG A 22 -20.38 -3.62 -8.40
CA ARG A 22 -21.25 -3.89 -9.55
C ARG A 22 -22.26 -2.80 -9.82
N VAL A 23 -22.93 -2.28 -8.79
CA VAL A 23 -23.92 -1.21 -8.92
C VAL A 23 -23.24 0.11 -9.30
N ALA A 24 -22.03 0.36 -8.78
CA ALA A 24 -21.25 1.55 -9.10
C ALA A 24 -20.55 1.48 -10.47
N ASP A 25 -20.49 0.29 -11.10
CA ASP A 25 -19.70 0.02 -12.31
C ASP A 25 -18.25 0.51 -12.17
N ALA A 26 -17.64 0.18 -11.04
CA ALA A 26 -16.34 0.70 -10.65
C ALA A 26 -15.47 -0.34 -9.94
N TRP A 27 -14.15 -0.20 -10.10
CA TRP A 27 -13.18 -0.89 -9.27
C TRP A 27 -13.28 -0.39 -7.83
N LEU A 28 -13.32 -1.30 -6.86
CA LEU A 28 -13.53 -0.98 -5.46
C LEU A 28 -12.47 -1.58 -4.56
N ILE A 29 -11.83 -0.72 -3.77
CA ILE A 29 -11.04 -1.08 -2.60
C ILE A 29 -11.76 -0.46 -1.39
N PRO A 30 -12.56 -1.23 -0.63
CA PRO A 30 -13.48 -0.68 0.38
C PRO A 30 -12.79 -0.36 1.71
N GLY A 31 -11.46 -0.33 1.73
CA GLY A 31 -10.65 -0.35 2.94
C GLY A 31 -10.14 -1.76 3.23
N SER A 32 -9.93 -2.06 4.51
CA SER A 32 -9.51 -3.40 4.96
C SER A 32 -10.46 -3.97 6.01
N LEU A 33 -10.51 -5.29 6.09
CA LEU A 33 -11.42 -6.05 6.94
C LEU A 33 -10.68 -7.12 7.75
N CYS A 34 -11.34 -7.63 8.79
CA CYS A 34 -10.85 -8.76 9.58
C CYS A 34 -11.23 -10.06 8.85
N GLU A 35 -10.27 -10.65 8.14
CA GLU A 35 -10.45 -11.91 7.44
C GLU A 35 -10.23 -13.08 8.41
N ARG A 36 -11.14 -14.06 8.41
CA ARG A 36 -10.92 -15.36 9.07
C ARG A 36 -10.27 -16.34 8.08
N GLY A 37 -9.06 -16.77 8.40
CA GLY A 37 -8.34 -17.81 7.69
C GLY A 37 -8.91 -19.21 7.93
N GLU A 38 -8.47 -20.17 7.11
CA GLU A 38 -8.94 -21.55 7.13
C GLU A 38 -8.65 -22.28 8.46
N ASN A 39 -7.57 -21.92 9.17
CA ASN A 39 -7.18 -22.52 10.44
C ASN A 39 -7.55 -21.63 11.64
N GLY A 40 -8.43 -20.64 11.45
CA GLY A 40 -8.84 -19.70 12.49
C GLY A 40 -7.88 -18.53 12.70
N GLU A 41 -6.89 -18.34 11.83
CA GLU A 41 -6.07 -17.14 11.82
C GLU A 41 -6.95 -15.90 11.55
N LEU A 42 -6.49 -14.75 12.04
CA LEU A 42 -7.11 -13.47 11.72
C LEU A 42 -6.13 -12.65 10.89
N PHE A 43 -6.56 -12.17 9.73
CA PHE A 43 -5.76 -11.29 8.89
C PHE A 43 -6.42 -9.91 8.75
N ASN A 44 -5.59 -8.87 8.58
CA ASN A 44 -6.06 -7.55 8.15
C ASN A 44 -5.94 -7.51 6.62
N THR A 45 -7.07 -7.57 5.93
CA THR A 45 -7.09 -7.85 4.49
C THR A 45 -7.79 -6.75 3.72
N ALA A 46 -7.14 -6.23 2.67
CA ALA A 46 -7.72 -5.31 1.71
C ALA A 46 -8.16 -6.09 0.46
N PRO A 47 -9.48 -6.32 0.25
CA PRO A 47 -9.99 -6.91 -0.97
C PRO A 47 -10.07 -5.88 -2.12
N VAL A 48 -9.99 -6.37 -3.35
CA VAL A 48 -10.19 -5.57 -4.57
C VAL A 48 -11.27 -6.22 -5.41
N PHE A 49 -12.31 -5.46 -5.71
CA PHE A 49 -13.42 -5.90 -6.54
C PHE A 49 -13.36 -5.21 -7.90
N ALA A 50 -13.61 -5.97 -8.96
CA ALA A 50 -13.78 -5.44 -10.31
C ALA A 50 -15.20 -4.87 -10.51
N PRO A 51 -15.44 -4.07 -11.58
CA PRO A 51 -16.75 -3.51 -11.89
C PRO A 51 -17.86 -4.54 -12.10
N ASP A 52 -17.53 -5.80 -12.39
CA ASP A 52 -18.49 -6.91 -12.48
C ASP A 52 -18.92 -7.45 -11.09
N GLY A 53 -18.35 -6.93 -10.01
CA GLY A 53 -18.57 -7.34 -8.62
C GLY A 53 -17.70 -8.50 -8.15
N ARG A 54 -16.81 -9.04 -9.00
CA ARG A 54 -15.95 -10.16 -8.62
C ARG A 54 -14.78 -9.69 -7.75
N LEU A 55 -14.50 -10.43 -6.68
CA LEU A 55 -13.25 -10.31 -5.94
C LEU A 55 -12.10 -10.81 -6.82
N VAL A 56 -11.21 -9.91 -7.25
CA VAL A 56 -10.12 -10.24 -8.18
C VAL A 56 -8.76 -10.33 -7.50
N ALA A 57 -8.60 -9.71 -6.34
CA ALA A 57 -7.39 -9.80 -5.53
C ALA A 57 -7.70 -9.50 -4.06
N SER A 58 -6.81 -9.92 -3.18
CA SER A 58 -6.80 -9.50 -1.78
C SER A 58 -5.37 -9.41 -1.28
N TYR A 59 -5.10 -8.44 -0.41
CA TYR A 59 -3.81 -8.23 0.21
C TYR A 59 -3.94 -8.34 1.73
N ARG A 60 -3.21 -9.29 2.34
CA ARG A 60 -3.07 -9.42 3.79
C ARG A 60 -1.89 -8.57 4.25
N LYS A 61 -2.12 -7.66 5.20
CA LYS A 61 -1.10 -6.76 5.78
C LYS A 61 0.14 -7.55 6.19
N VAL A 62 1.29 -7.22 5.61
CA VAL A 62 2.55 -7.95 5.85
C VAL A 62 3.16 -7.56 7.19
N PHE A 63 3.02 -6.29 7.59
CA PHE A 63 3.55 -5.77 8.85
C PHE A 63 2.43 -5.34 9.82
N PRO A 64 1.85 -6.27 10.61
CA PRO A 64 0.94 -5.91 11.69
C PRO A 64 1.58 -4.93 12.68
N TRP A 65 0.82 -3.91 13.10
CA TRP A 65 1.28 -2.90 14.06
C TRP A 65 1.21 -3.44 15.50
N ARG A 66 2.21 -4.25 15.85
CA ARG A 66 2.30 -4.90 17.16
C ARG A 66 2.82 -3.93 18.23
N PRO A 67 2.36 -4.05 19.49
CA PRO A 67 1.49 -5.09 20.03
C PRO A 67 -0.03 -4.85 19.87
N PHE A 68 -0.44 -3.76 19.21
CA PHE A 68 -1.83 -3.30 19.16
C PHE A 68 -2.71 -4.11 18.20
N GLU A 69 -2.12 -4.62 17.11
CA GLU A 69 -2.78 -5.50 16.16
C GLU A 69 -2.42 -6.97 16.44
N GLN A 70 -3.45 -7.80 16.65
CA GLN A 70 -3.33 -9.25 16.88
C GLN A 70 -3.55 -10.06 15.60
N TYR A 71 -3.22 -9.48 14.45
CA TYR A 71 -3.32 -10.16 13.17
C TYR A 71 -2.11 -11.04 12.88
N THR A 72 -2.36 -12.16 12.22
CA THR A 72 -1.34 -12.93 11.52
C THR A 72 -0.83 -12.09 10.34
N PRO A 73 0.49 -11.99 10.12
CA PRO A 73 1.03 -11.27 8.97
C PRO A 73 0.69 -11.99 7.65
N GLY A 74 0.50 -11.22 6.59
CA GLY A 74 0.53 -11.72 5.22
C GLY A 74 1.94 -12.18 4.81
N ASP A 75 2.01 -12.89 3.69
CA ASP A 75 3.24 -13.56 3.23
C ASP A 75 3.74 -13.08 1.86
N ARG A 76 3.02 -12.15 1.22
CA ARG A 76 3.33 -11.69 -0.14
C ARG A 76 2.83 -10.27 -0.40
N PHE A 77 3.48 -9.60 -1.34
CA PHE A 77 3.02 -8.34 -1.90
C PHE A 77 2.07 -8.60 -3.07
N VAL A 78 1.15 -7.67 -3.32
CA VAL A 78 0.09 -7.85 -4.32
C VAL A 78 -0.03 -6.60 -5.18
N THR A 79 0.00 -6.83 -6.49
CA THR A 79 -0.38 -5.84 -7.51
C THR A 79 -1.59 -6.32 -8.29
N VAL A 80 -2.40 -5.38 -8.77
CA VAL A 80 -3.62 -5.65 -9.55
C VAL A 80 -3.57 -4.84 -10.84
N ASP A 81 -3.72 -5.53 -11.97
CA ASP A 81 -3.87 -4.87 -13.27
C ASP A 81 -5.29 -4.34 -13.44
N ILE A 82 -5.38 -3.07 -13.79
CA ILE A 82 -6.60 -2.41 -14.21
C ILE A 82 -6.52 -2.29 -15.74
N PRO A 83 -7.30 -3.09 -16.50
CA PRO A 83 -7.21 -3.13 -17.96
C PRO A 83 -7.29 -1.74 -18.58
N ASP A 84 -6.39 -1.47 -19.53
CA ASP A 84 -6.28 -0.21 -20.28
C ASP A 84 -6.03 1.05 -19.42
N VAL A 85 -5.75 0.89 -18.11
CA VAL A 85 -5.46 1.99 -17.18
C VAL A 85 -4.03 1.88 -16.66
N GLY A 86 -3.70 0.84 -15.89
CA GLY A 86 -2.39 0.70 -15.26
C GLY A 86 -2.41 -0.33 -14.12
N ARG A 87 -1.35 -0.34 -13.29
CA ARG A 87 -1.19 -1.33 -12.22
C ARG A 87 -1.24 -0.69 -10.83
N LEU A 88 -2.09 -1.23 -9.96
CA LEU A 88 -2.17 -0.85 -8.55
C LEU A 88 -1.26 -1.75 -7.70
N GLY A 89 -0.60 -1.19 -6.70
CA GLY A 89 0.03 -1.91 -5.59
C GLY A 89 -0.76 -1.71 -4.30
N LEU A 90 -0.91 -2.77 -3.50
CA LEU A 90 -1.69 -2.75 -2.27
C LEU A 90 -0.78 -2.70 -1.03
N SER A 91 -1.08 -1.77 -0.13
CA SER A 91 -0.40 -1.57 1.16
C SER A 91 -1.45 -1.23 2.23
N ILE A 92 -1.20 -1.62 3.49
CA ILE A 92 -2.10 -1.30 4.59
C ILE A 92 -1.32 -0.58 5.70
N CYS A 93 -1.70 0.66 5.97
CA CYS A 93 -1.36 1.41 7.17
C CYS A 93 0.16 1.37 7.48
N TYR A 94 0.51 0.59 8.50
CA TYR A 94 1.88 0.43 9.00
C TYR A 94 2.89 -0.10 7.96
N ASP A 95 2.43 -0.77 6.91
CA ASP A 95 3.29 -1.20 5.80
C ASP A 95 4.05 -0.02 5.15
N ALA A 96 3.47 1.19 5.15
CA ALA A 96 4.11 2.39 4.58
C ALA A 96 5.41 2.81 5.30
N TRP A 97 5.64 2.32 6.52
CA TRP A 97 6.85 2.56 7.30
C TRP A 97 8.05 1.71 6.85
N PHE A 98 7.81 0.70 6.00
CA PHE A 98 8.81 -0.22 5.50
C PHE A 98 9.09 0.11 4.03
N PRO A 99 10.23 0.76 3.71
CA PRO A 99 10.57 1.11 2.33
C PRO A 99 10.57 -0.09 1.39
N GLU A 100 10.83 -1.30 1.92
CA GLU A 100 10.78 -2.57 1.21
C GLU A 100 9.43 -2.79 0.55
N VAL A 101 8.33 -2.42 1.22
CA VAL A 101 6.97 -2.62 0.69
C VAL A 101 6.79 -1.80 -0.58
N SER A 102 7.02 -0.48 -0.48
CA SER A 102 6.82 0.43 -1.61
C SER A 102 7.80 0.14 -2.74
N ARG A 103 9.05 -0.20 -2.42
CA ARG A 103 10.05 -0.61 -3.41
C ARG A 103 9.64 -1.89 -4.12
N HIS A 104 9.15 -2.89 -3.41
CA HIS A 104 8.78 -4.17 -3.99
C HIS A 104 7.54 -4.04 -4.88
N LEU A 105 6.52 -3.29 -4.46
CA LEU A 105 5.33 -3.01 -5.27
C LEU A 105 5.69 -2.27 -6.57
N ALA A 106 6.54 -1.25 -6.48
CA ALA A 106 7.00 -0.53 -7.67
C ALA A 106 7.87 -1.42 -8.59
N TRP A 107 8.71 -2.29 -8.03
CA TRP A 107 9.49 -3.27 -8.80
C TRP A 107 8.60 -4.32 -9.49
N MET A 108 7.48 -4.71 -8.87
CA MET A 108 6.42 -5.51 -9.50
C MET A 108 5.64 -4.75 -10.59
N GLY A 109 5.97 -3.47 -10.82
CA GLY A 109 5.41 -2.64 -11.89
C GLY A 109 4.22 -1.78 -11.45
N ALA A 110 3.96 -1.58 -10.17
CA ALA A 110 2.92 -0.66 -9.74
C ALA A 110 3.16 0.77 -10.26
N ASP A 111 2.09 1.40 -10.76
CA ASP A 111 2.03 2.81 -11.14
C ASP A 111 1.45 3.65 -10.01
N VAL A 112 0.53 3.06 -9.24
CA VAL A 112 -0.13 3.67 -8.08
C VAL A 112 -0.05 2.71 -6.90
N ILE A 113 0.42 3.19 -5.74
CA ILE A 113 0.30 2.46 -4.48
C ILE A 113 -0.90 3.00 -3.71
N VAL A 114 -1.86 2.13 -3.44
CA VAL A 114 -3.00 2.44 -2.56
C VAL A 114 -2.67 1.95 -1.17
N ASN A 115 -2.49 2.89 -0.24
CA ASN A 115 -2.26 2.62 1.17
C ASN A 115 -3.56 2.87 1.95
N VAL A 116 -4.17 1.80 2.44
CA VAL A 116 -5.39 1.88 3.27
C VAL A 116 -5.01 2.05 4.74
N VAL A 117 -5.45 3.12 5.39
CA VAL A 117 -4.92 3.55 6.69
C VAL A 117 -6.03 3.72 7.73
N LYS A 118 -5.70 3.38 8.99
CA LYS A 118 -6.51 3.68 10.18
C LYS A 118 -5.59 4.15 11.32
N THR A 119 -4.88 5.24 11.06
CA THR A 119 -3.95 5.85 12.02
C THR A 119 -4.75 6.77 12.93
N THR A 120 -4.74 6.41 14.21
CA THR A 120 -5.47 7.09 15.29
C THR A 120 -4.55 7.95 16.16
N THR A 121 -3.26 7.97 15.82
CA THR A 121 -2.15 8.54 16.59
C THR A 121 -1.50 9.70 15.85
N ASP A 122 -0.69 10.50 16.55
CA ASP A 122 -0.12 11.76 16.01
C ASP A 122 0.98 11.53 14.97
N ASP A 123 1.45 10.29 14.84
CA ASP A 123 2.40 9.84 13.82
C ASP A 123 1.84 9.90 12.39
N ARG A 124 0.54 10.22 12.22
CA ARG A 124 -0.03 10.55 10.90
C ARG A 124 0.77 11.64 10.19
N SER A 125 1.35 12.60 10.92
CA SER A 125 2.18 13.64 10.30
C SER A 125 3.42 13.10 9.59
N GLN A 126 4.04 12.04 10.13
CA GLN A 126 5.17 11.34 9.54
C GLN A 126 4.72 10.49 8.36
N GLU A 127 3.56 9.84 8.43
CA GLU A 127 3.02 9.06 7.31
C GLU A 127 2.80 9.91 6.04
N LEU A 128 2.47 11.20 6.19
CA LEU A 128 2.36 12.11 5.03
C LEU A 128 3.74 12.39 4.40
N VAL A 129 4.78 12.50 5.21
CA VAL A 129 6.16 12.59 4.71
C VAL A 129 6.54 11.29 4.01
N LEU A 130 6.20 10.13 4.59
CA LEU A 130 6.45 8.83 3.99
C LEU A 130 5.71 8.64 2.66
N ALA A 131 4.46 9.09 2.54
CA ALA A 131 3.71 9.04 1.28
C ALA A 131 4.45 9.81 0.16
N ARG A 132 5.00 10.99 0.50
CA ARG A 132 5.80 11.78 -0.45
C ARG A 132 7.13 11.13 -0.76
N ALA A 133 7.86 10.70 0.26
CA ALA A 133 9.15 10.04 0.10
C ALA A 133 9.03 8.75 -0.72
N ASN A 134 8.03 7.93 -0.45
CA ASN A 134 7.78 6.68 -1.18
C ASN A 134 7.39 6.94 -2.64
N SER A 135 6.65 8.02 -2.93
CA SER A 135 6.33 8.42 -4.30
C SER A 135 7.58 8.83 -5.07
N ILE A 136 8.43 9.67 -4.47
CA ILE A 136 9.70 10.13 -5.07
C ILE A 136 10.66 8.96 -5.32
N VAL A 137 10.95 8.18 -4.26
CA VAL A 137 11.99 7.14 -4.29
C VAL A 137 11.62 6.01 -5.23
N ASN A 138 10.32 5.71 -5.38
CA ASN A 138 9.84 4.61 -6.21
C ASN A 138 9.25 5.07 -7.55
N GLN A 139 9.09 6.38 -7.75
CA GLN A 139 8.54 6.96 -8.98
C GLN A 139 7.17 6.36 -9.31
N VAL A 140 6.24 6.51 -8.36
CA VAL A 140 4.85 6.02 -8.40
C VAL A 140 3.93 7.07 -7.79
N PHE A 141 2.65 7.03 -8.15
CA PHE A 141 1.64 7.73 -7.35
C PHE A 141 1.44 7.02 -6.01
N THR A 142 1.17 7.78 -4.95
CA THR A 142 0.69 7.23 -3.67
C THR A 142 -0.66 7.80 -3.32
N VAL A 143 -1.64 6.93 -3.07
CA VAL A 143 -2.96 7.26 -2.57
C VAL A 143 -3.08 6.69 -1.16
N SER A 144 -2.92 7.52 -0.14
CA SER A 144 -2.96 7.14 1.28
C SER A 144 -4.27 7.63 1.90
N VAL A 145 -5.23 6.72 2.02
CA VAL A 145 -6.59 7.00 2.51
C VAL A 145 -6.67 6.62 3.97
N ASN A 146 -6.93 7.57 4.86
CA ASN A 146 -7.01 7.33 6.29
C ASN A 146 -8.44 7.48 6.82
N CYS A 147 -8.77 6.68 7.82
CA CYS A 147 -10.03 6.79 8.54
C CYS A 147 -10.21 8.21 9.11
N ALA A 148 -11.40 8.77 8.88
CA ALA A 148 -11.80 10.04 9.45
C ALA A 148 -12.02 9.96 10.97
N GLY A 149 -12.05 11.12 11.61
CA GLY A 149 -12.45 11.31 13.00
C GLY A 149 -13.91 10.86 13.23
N PRO A 150 -14.25 10.46 14.46
CA PRO A 150 -13.41 10.51 15.66
C PRO A 150 -12.47 9.30 15.84
N ILE A 151 -12.49 8.33 14.92
CA ILE A 151 -11.70 7.10 15.05
C ILE A 151 -10.26 7.34 14.58
N GLY A 152 -10.08 7.82 13.36
CA GLY A 152 -8.76 8.13 12.81
C GLY A 152 -8.46 9.62 12.80
N LYS A 153 -7.27 9.97 12.30
CA LYS A 153 -6.79 11.35 12.17
C LYS A 153 -7.04 11.97 10.79
N GLY A 154 -7.79 11.29 9.91
CA GLY A 154 -8.03 11.69 8.53
C GLY A 154 -6.76 12.10 7.78
N ARG A 155 -6.80 13.26 7.12
CA ARG A 155 -5.71 13.76 6.26
C ARG A 155 -5.31 12.75 5.20
N SER A 156 -6.29 12.25 4.45
CA SER A 156 -6.03 11.43 3.26
C SER A 156 -5.22 12.27 2.26
N ILE A 157 -4.28 11.65 1.58
CA ILE A 157 -3.32 12.34 0.69
C ILE A 157 -3.12 11.58 -0.62
N ILE A 158 -2.99 12.34 -1.70
CA ILE A 158 -2.66 11.87 -3.04
C ILE A 158 -1.41 12.59 -3.50
N VAL A 159 -0.37 11.83 -3.80
CA VAL A 159 0.95 12.33 -4.21
C VAL A 159 1.31 11.76 -5.57
N ASP A 160 1.91 12.59 -6.42
CA ASP A 160 2.41 12.19 -7.72
C ASP A 160 3.83 11.57 -7.68
N PRO A 161 4.31 11.01 -8.80
CA PRO A 161 5.65 10.40 -8.87
C PRO A 161 6.83 11.35 -8.67
N GLU A 162 6.63 12.67 -8.76
CA GLU A 162 7.64 13.70 -8.47
C GLU A 162 7.65 14.08 -6.97
N GLY A 163 6.65 13.67 -6.21
CA GLY A 163 6.49 13.96 -4.78
C GLY A 163 5.60 15.16 -4.47
N ASP A 164 4.93 15.70 -5.49
CA ASP A 164 4.00 16.81 -5.37
C ASP A 164 2.66 16.32 -4.83
N VAL A 165 2.14 17.05 -3.85
CA VAL A 165 0.86 16.75 -3.22
C VAL A 165 -0.25 17.28 -4.13
N LEU A 166 -0.92 16.39 -4.84
CA LEU A 166 -2.05 16.73 -5.70
C LEU A 166 -3.28 17.08 -4.87
N ARG A 167 -3.47 16.34 -3.75
CA ARG A 167 -4.58 16.55 -2.85
C ARG A 167 -4.23 16.09 -1.44
N GLU A 168 -4.65 16.85 -0.44
CA GLU A 168 -4.62 16.45 0.97
C GLU A 168 -5.89 16.97 1.65
N ASP A 169 -6.55 16.16 2.49
CA ASP A 169 -7.59 16.64 3.38
C ASP A 169 -6.98 17.51 4.49
N SER A 170 -7.57 18.67 4.73
CA SER A 170 -7.06 19.65 5.70
C SER A 170 -7.31 19.28 7.18
N GLY A 171 -7.95 18.15 7.46
CA GLY A 171 -8.34 17.74 8.81
C GLY A 171 -8.80 16.30 8.90
N ASP A 172 -9.55 15.98 9.96
CA ASP A 172 -10.06 14.64 10.25
C ASP A 172 -11.55 14.46 9.93
N ALA A 173 -12.25 15.48 9.45
CA ALA A 173 -13.66 15.37 9.11
C ALA A 173 -13.90 14.34 7.98
N PRO A 174 -15.01 13.57 8.02
CA PRO A 174 -15.39 12.70 6.92
C PRO A 174 -15.57 13.49 5.61
N GLY A 175 -15.07 12.95 4.51
CA GLY A 175 -15.10 13.60 3.22
C GLY A 175 -14.80 12.65 2.07
N VAL A 176 -14.95 13.18 0.85
CA VAL A 176 -14.63 12.47 -0.39
C VAL A 176 -13.59 13.29 -1.14
N LEU A 177 -12.48 12.67 -1.48
CA LEU A 177 -11.47 13.24 -2.37
C LEU A 177 -11.63 12.65 -3.77
N TYR A 178 -11.65 13.53 -4.77
CA TYR A 178 -11.64 13.16 -6.17
C TYR A 178 -10.38 13.73 -6.83
N GLN A 179 -9.66 12.89 -7.57
CA GLN A 179 -8.48 13.28 -8.31
C GLN A 179 -8.34 12.40 -9.56
N SER A 180 -8.13 13.03 -10.71
CA SER A 180 -7.72 12.35 -11.94
C SER A 180 -6.20 12.18 -11.94
N LEU A 181 -5.70 10.98 -12.21
CA LEU A 181 -4.28 10.67 -12.27
C LEU A 181 -3.87 10.43 -13.72
N ASP A 182 -2.85 11.16 -14.20
CA ASP A 182 -2.21 10.86 -15.48
C ASP A 182 -1.07 9.86 -15.25
N LEU A 183 -1.33 8.59 -15.56
CA LEU A 183 -0.33 7.53 -15.38
C LEU A 183 0.84 7.63 -16.37
N GLY A 184 0.73 8.46 -17.41
CA GLY A 184 1.86 8.83 -18.26
C GLY A 184 2.98 9.53 -17.48
N ALA A 185 2.67 10.18 -16.36
CA ALA A 185 3.66 10.80 -15.47
C ALA A 185 4.64 9.77 -14.88
N VAL A 186 4.20 8.54 -14.60
CA VAL A 186 5.07 7.46 -14.09
C VAL A 186 6.12 7.10 -15.13
N ALA A 187 5.69 6.86 -16.37
CA ALA A 187 6.61 6.56 -17.47
C ALA A 187 7.59 7.72 -17.71
N ALA A 188 7.08 8.96 -17.74
CA ALA A 188 7.89 10.15 -17.97
C ALA A 188 8.96 10.35 -16.89
N VAL A 189 8.63 10.20 -15.60
CA VAL A 189 9.61 10.38 -14.52
C VAL A 189 10.63 9.24 -14.47
N ARG A 190 10.23 8.01 -14.83
CA ARG A 190 11.15 6.87 -14.90
C ARG A 190 12.16 7.02 -16.05
N GLU A 191 11.72 7.59 -17.17
CA GLU A 191 12.57 7.89 -18.33
C GLU A 191 13.51 9.08 -18.08
N ARG A 192 12.95 10.21 -17.62
CA ARG A 192 13.67 11.50 -17.55
C ARG A 192 14.33 11.73 -16.19
N GLY A 193 13.88 11.03 -15.17
CA GLY A 193 14.29 11.22 -13.78
C GLY A 193 13.48 12.29 -13.07
N THR A 194 13.43 12.22 -11.75
CA THR A 194 12.79 13.22 -10.89
C THR A 194 13.44 14.57 -11.11
N ALA A 195 12.63 15.60 -11.36
CA ALA A 195 13.06 16.94 -11.78
C ALA A 195 14.04 16.94 -12.98
N GLY A 196 13.96 15.92 -13.85
CA GLY A 196 14.87 15.74 -14.98
C GLY A 196 16.30 15.34 -14.61
N THR A 197 16.53 14.83 -13.40
CA THR A 197 17.88 14.52 -12.90
C THR A 197 18.03 13.08 -12.39
N ASN A 198 17.23 12.68 -11.39
CA ASN A 198 17.44 11.42 -10.67
C ASN A 198 16.64 10.26 -11.31
N ARG A 199 17.33 9.38 -12.04
CA ARG A 199 16.73 8.22 -12.74
C ARG A 199 16.86 6.93 -11.94
N MET A 200 15.99 6.73 -10.95
CA MET A 200 16.14 5.63 -9.97
C MET A 200 16.19 4.23 -10.59
N TRP A 201 15.50 3.99 -11.71
CA TRP A 201 15.41 2.67 -12.35
C TRP A 201 16.39 2.46 -13.52
N GLY A 202 17.21 3.47 -13.85
CA GLY A 202 17.99 3.48 -15.09
C GLY A 202 19.47 3.83 -14.92
N GLN A 203 20.03 3.69 -13.72
CA GLN A 203 21.44 4.06 -13.48
C GLN A 203 22.45 2.99 -13.91
N PHE A 204 22.08 1.72 -13.89
CA PHE A 204 23.01 0.64 -14.24
C PHE A 204 23.07 0.42 -15.76
N GLY A 205 24.29 0.32 -16.29
CA GLY A 205 24.57 -0.07 -17.66
C GLY A 205 24.88 -1.56 -17.82
N PRO A 206 24.88 -2.09 -19.06
CA PRO A 206 25.09 -3.52 -19.32
C PRO A 206 26.46 -4.08 -18.87
N SER A 207 27.45 -3.22 -18.67
CA SER A 207 28.81 -3.60 -18.26
C SER A 207 29.06 -3.52 -16.75
N ASP A 208 28.10 -3.01 -15.97
CA ASP A 208 28.28 -2.83 -14.54
C ASP A 208 28.27 -4.18 -13.82
N ARG A 209 29.08 -4.28 -12.76
CA ARG A 209 29.11 -5.48 -11.94
C ARG A 209 27.84 -5.55 -11.10
N PRO A 210 27.22 -6.74 -10.96
CA PRO A 210 26.13 -6.92 -10.02
C PRO A 210 26.53 -6.51 -8.60
N ILE A 211 25.65 -5.77 -7.92
CA ILE A 211 25.81 -5.43 -6.51
C ILE A 211 25.02 -6.45 -5.69
N ALA A 212 25.67 -7.03 -4.68
CA ALA A 212 24.98 -7.84 -3.69
C ALA A 212 24.17 -6.93 -2.75
N LEU A 213 22.89 -7.23 -2.57
CA LEU A 213 22.02 -6.58 -1.60
C LEU A 213 21.77 -7.58 -0.45
N PRO A 214 22.70 -7.71 0.53
CA PRO A 214 22.60 -8.72 1.59
C PRO A 214 21.53 -8.39 2.63
N LEU A 215 20.82 -7.28 2.47
CA LEU A 215 19.74 -6.86 3.35
C LEU A 215 18.74 -8.00 3.51
N TYR A 216 18.43 -8.32 4.77
CA TYR A 216 17.56 -9.43 5.16
C TYR A 216 17.97 -10.81 4.62
N ASN A 217 19.20 -11.03 4.13
CA ASN A 217 19.57 -12.30 3.48
C ASN A 217 18.59 -12.72 2.35
N GLY A 218 17.98 -11.76 1.67
CA GLY A 218 16.98 -11.99 0.64
C GLY A 218 15.55 -12.29 1.12
N ARG A 219 15.30 -12.37 2.44
CA ARG A 219 13.94 -12.50 3.01
C ARG A 219 13.84 -11.96 4.45
N ILE A 220 12.74 -11.32 4.79
CA ILE A 220 12.52 -10.93 6.19
C ILE A 220 12.15 -12.17 7.02
N ASP A 221 13.10 -12.69 7.79
CA ASP A 221 12.86 -13.78 8.76
C ASP A 221 12.54 -13.17 10.13
N PRO A 222 11.35 -13.40 10.71
CA PRO A 222 10.95 -12.83 11.99
C PRO A 222 11.94 -13.11 13.14
N ARG A 223 12.76 -14.16 13.02
CA ARG A 223 13.76 -14.54 14.05
C ARG A 223 15.06 -13.76 13.94
N SER A 224 15.32 -13.09 12.81
CA SER A 224 16.61 -12.42 12.55
C SER A 224 16.50 -11.06 11.88
N TRP A 225 15.30 -10.52 11.67
CA TRP A 225 15.11 -9.25 10.95
C TRP A 225 15.50 -7.99 11.73
N SER A 226 15.74 -8.11 13.04
CA SER A 226 16.21 -6.98 13.86
C SER A 226 17.65 -6.61 13.49
N PRO A 227 18.01 -5.31 13.43
CA PRO A 227 19.40 -4.89 13.28
C PRO A 227 20.29 -5.58 14.31
N SER A 228 21.46 -6.07 13.90
CA SER A 228 22.38 -6.73 14.83
C SER A 228 22.91 -5.72 15.84
N ASN A 229 22.51 -5.84 17.12
CA ASN A 229 23.04 -5.02 18.22
C ASN A 229 24.48 -5.39 18.63
N ARG A 230 25.29 -6.01 17.77
CA ARG A 230 26.67 -6.36 18.10
C ARG A 230 27.63 -5.32 17.56
N PRO A 231 28.47 -4.69 18.39
CA PRO A 231 29.71 -4.13 17.87
C PRO A 231 30.50 -5.28 17.24
N ALA A 232 31.05 -5.06 16.05
CA ALA A 232 32.02 -5.98 15.48
C ALA A 232 33.19 -6.09 16.48
N ASN A 233 33.48 -7.31 16.93
CA ASN A 233 34.75 -7.61 17.59
C ASN A 233 35.87 -7.63 16.56
#